data_AF-A0A0Q5I342-F1
#
_entry.id   AF-A0A0Q5I342-F1
#
_cell.length_a   1.000
_cell.length_b   1.000
_cell.length_c   1.000
_cell.angle_alpha   90.00
_cell.angle_beta   90.00
_cell.angle_gamma   90.00
#
_symmetry.space_group_name_H-M   'P 1'
#
loop_
_entity.id
_entity.type
_entity.pdbx_description
1 polymer ?
#
loop_
_entity_poly.entity_id
_entity_poly.type
_entity_poly.pdbx_seq_one_letter_code
_entity_poly.pdbx_strand_id
1 'polypeptide(L)'
;MSRAAYEDRVLYQGDPWVRLDTLPRLLAEGWRRTLSAGGVVSVIRTPFQWAMASPVIEIETGGYLGDVGLYVPEVQLAEALALLGE
;
A
#
# COMPACT_ATOMS: atom_id res chain seq x y z
N MET A 1 -9.51 14.10 14.85
CA MET A 1 -9.58 13.00 13.86
C MET A 1 -8.44 12.04 14.20
N SER A 2 -8.74 10.83 14.68
CA SER A 2 -7.71 9.83 14.98
C SER A 2 -7.16 9.32 13.65
N ARG A 3 -5.87 9.59 13.37
CA ARG A 3 -5.15 8.99 12.24
C ARG A 3 -5.21 7.48 12.47
N ALA A 4 -5.76 6.71 11.54
CA ALA A 4 -5.68 5.25 11.62
C ALA A 4 -4.20 4.89 11.80
N ALA A 5 -3.86 4.25 12.92
CA ALA A 5 -2.49 3.89 13.22
C ALA A 5 -2.15 2.64 12.40
N TYR A 6 -1.70 2.85 11.16
CA TYR A 6 -1.14 1.77 10.36
C TYR A 6 0.21 1.37 10.93
N GLU A 7 0.37 0.08 11.25
CA GLU A 7 1.63 -0.46 11.74
C GLU A 7 2.72 -0.38 10.66
N ASP A 8 3.97 -0.18 11.08
CA ASP A 8 5.09 -0.09 10.13
C ASP A 8 5.40 -1.44 9.47
N ARG A 9 5.06 -2.53 10.14
CA ARG A 9 5.30 -3.90 9.68
C ARG A 9 4.15 -4.81 10.08
N VAL A 10 3.80 -5.73 9.18
CA VAL A 10 2.67 -6.63 9.34
C VAL A 10 2.95 -7.93 8.59
N LEU A 11 2.34 -9.03 9.06
CA LEU A 11 2.41 -10.31 8.37
C LEU A 11 1.19 -10.48 7.47
N TYR A 12 1.43 -10.84 6.21
CA TYR A 12 0.38 -11.21 5.27
C TYR A 12 0.75 -12.56 4.63
N GLN A 13 -0.10 -13.57 4.84
CA GLN A 13 0.14 -14.96 4.42
C GLN A 13 1.46 -15.57 4.93
N GLY A 14 1.98 -15.06 6.04
CA GLY A 14 3.24 -15.53 6.65
C GLY A 14 4.47 -14.73 6.21
N ASP A 15 4.35 -13.87 5.20
CA ASP A 15 5.43 -13.01 4.73
C ASP A 15 5.36 -11.62 5.41
N PRO A 16 6.50 -10.98 5.71
CA PRO A 16 6.55 -9.63 6.24
C PRO A 16 6.35 -8.58 5.15
N TRP A 17 5.47 -7.62 5.44
CA TRP A 17 5.19 -6.46 4.61
C TRP A 17 5.48 -5.19 5.41
N VAL A 18 6.15 -4.23 4.77
CA VAL A 18 6.58 -2.98 5.38
C VAL A 18 5.79 -1.83 4.78
N ARG A 19 5.32 -0.93 5.64
CA ARG A 19 4.62 0.28 5.23
C ARG A 19 5.62 1.25 4.61
N LEU A 20 5.35 1.68 3.39
CA LEU A 20 6.07 2.79 2.77
C LEU A 20 5.57 4.11 3.36
N ASP A 21 4.27 4.35 3.30
CA ASP A 21 3.66 5.51 3.93
C ASP A 21 2.14 5.32 4.15
N THR A 22 1.55 6.28 4.86
CA THR A 22 0.11 6.48 5.01
C THR A 22 -0.27 7.76 4.27
N LEU A 23 -0.95 7.60 3.15
CA LEU A 23 -1.26 8.68 2.21
C LEU A 23 -2.70 8.59 1.70
N PRO A 24 -3.28 9.71 1.21
CA PRO A 24 -4.59 9.70 0.55
C PRO A 24 -4.63 8.65 -0.56
N ARG A 25 -5.75 7.92 -0.67
CA ARG A 25 -5.88 6.79 -1.61
C ARG A 25 -5.45 7.13 -3.04
N LEU A 26 -5.77 8.32 -3.55
CA LEU A 26 -5.38 8.75 -4.89
C LEU A 26 -3.85 8.78 -5.09
N LEU A 27 -3.10 9.21 -4.07
CA LEU A 27 -1.63 9.23 -4.13
C LEU A 27 -1.07 7.81 -3.99
N ALA A 28 -1.62 6.99 -3.09
CA ALA A 28 -1.23 5.58 -2.93
C ALA A 28 -1.38 4.80 -4.25
N GLU A 29 -2.50 4.97 -4.96
CA GLU A 29 -2.71 4.34 -6.26
C GLU A 29 -1.74 4.86 -7.33
N GLY A 30 -1.32 6.12 -7.23
CA GLY A 30 -0.24 6.68 -8.06
C GLY A 30 1.09 5.96 -7.85
N TRP A 31 1.50 5.82 -6.59
CA TRP A 31 2.73 5.11 -6.22
C TRP A 31 2.68 3.63 -6.59
N ARG A 32 1.54 2.96 -6.40
CA ARG A 32 1.35 1.57 -6.85
C ARG A 32 1.60 1.39 -8.34
N ARG A 33 1.19 2.35 -9.18
CA ARG A 33 1.48 2.29 -10.63
C ARG A 33 2.98 2.39 -10.90
N THR A 34 3.69 3.29 -10.23
CA THR A 34 5.16 3.41 -10.34
C THR A 34 5.86 2.13 -9.89
N LEU A 35 5.49 1.60 -8.72
CA LEU A 35 6.04 0.37 -8.15
C LEU A 35 5.78 -0.82 -9.08
N SER A 36 4.55 -0.97 -9.57
CA SER A 36 4.19 -2.05 -10.49
C SER A 36 4.94 -1.96 -11.82
N ALA A 37 5.18 -0.75 -12.33
CA ALA A 37 5.96 -0.55 -13.55
C ALA A 37 7.44 -0.95 -13.35
N GLY A 38 7.95 -0.82 -12.12
CA GLY A 38 9.28 -1.27 -11.72
C GLY A 38 9.35 -2.70 -11.20
N GLY A 39 8.27 -3.51 -11.29
CA GLY A 39 8.27 -4.90 -10.83
C GLY A 39 8.12 -5.10 -9.32
N VAL A 40 7.84 -4.03 -8.56
CA VAL A 40 7.59 -4.11 -7.12
C VAL A 40 6.12 -4.39 -6.84
N VAL A 41 5.87 -5.47 -6.11
CA VAL A 41 4.52 -5.80 -5.63
C VAL A 41 4.15 -4.85 -4.51
N SER A 42 2.93 -4.32 -4.56
CA SER A 42 2.44 -3.37 -3.56
C SER A 42 0.95 -3.53 -3.30
N VAL A 43 0.56 -3.25 -2.06
CA VAL A 43 -0.78 -3.50 -1.55
C VAL A 43 -1.24 -2.32 -0.72
N ILE A 44 -2.54 -2.05 -0.77
CA ILE A 44 -3.17 -1.02 0.04
C ILE A 44 -3.92 -1.68 1.18
N ARG A 45 -3.73 -1.15 2.38
CA ARG A 45 -4.55 -1.47 3.55
C ARG A 45 -5.41 -0.26 3.88
N THR A 46 -6.72 -0.46 3.87
CA THR A 46 -7.69 0.50 4.39
C THR A 46 -7.85 0.24 5.89
N PRO A 47 -8.57 1.10 6.64
CA PRO A 47 -8.85 0.81 8.05
C PRO A 47 -9.64 -0.49 8.27
N PHE A 48 -10.18 -1.08 7.19
CA PHE A 48 -11.08 -2.22 7.26
C PHE A 48 -10.49 -3.52 6.69
N GLN A 49 -9.55 -3.48 5.72
CA GLN A 49 -8.99 -4.68 5.08
C GLN A 49 -7.77 -4.43 4.16
N TRP A 50 -7.15 -5.52 3.69
CA TRP A 50 -6.08 -5.56 2.67
C TRP A 50 -6.65 -5.65 1.23
N ALA A 51 -5.95 -5.07 0.26
CA ALA A 51 -6.25 -5.22 -1.17
C ALA A 51 -4.99 -5.58 -1.98
N MET A 52 -4.95 -6.82 -2.50
CA MET A 52 -3.78 -7.40 -3.19
C MET A 52 -3.82 -7.32 -4.73
N ALA A 53 -5.03 -7.38 -5.33
CA ALA A 53 -5.17 -7.99 -6.66
C ALA A 53 -5.55 -7.06 -7.81
N SER A 54 -5.79 -5.75 -7.65
CA SER A 54 -6.44 -5.03 -8.75
C SER A 54 -6.29 -3.50 -8.71
N PRO A 55 -6.43 -2.81 -9.86
CA PRO A 55 -6.90 -1.42 -9.92
C PRO A 55 -8.35 -1.23 -9.42
N VAL A 56 -9.06 -2.30 -9.00
CA VAL A 56 -10.43 -2.32 -8.46
C VAL A 56 -10.58 -3.52 -7.52
N ILE A 57 -10.57 -3.28 -6.20
CA ILE A 57 -11.33 -3.92 -5.08
C ILE A 57 -10.75 -3.16 -3.87
N GLU A 58 -11.03 -1.87 -3.73
CA GLU A 58 -12.27 -1.34 -3.17
C GLU A 58 -13.39 -0.99 -4.14
N ILE A 59 -13.26 -0.92 -5.47
CA ILE A 59 -14.28 -0.27 -6.31
C ILE A 59 -15.70 -0.91 -6.28
N GLU A 60 -15.91 -2.13 -5.75
CA GLU A 60 -17.28 -2.61 -5.43
C GLU A 60 -17.91 -1.91 -4.21
N THR A 61 -17.13 -1.21 -3.38
CA THR A 61 -17.61 -0.27 -2.34
C THR A 61 -17.12 1.18 -2.56
N GLY A 62 -15.99 1.38 -3.24
CA GLY A 62 -15.43 2.60 -3.83
C GLY A 62 -15.38 3.86 -2.97
N GLY A 63 -15.80 3.80 -1.71
CA GLY A 63 -16.20 4.97 -0.93
C GLY A 63 -15.08 5.52 -0.06
N TYR A 64 -14.05 4.72 0.25
CA TYR A 64 -13.00 5.17 1.15
C TYR A 64 -11.92 5.96 0.42
N LEU A 65 -12.15 7.28 0.33
CA LEU A 65 -11.20 8.26 -0.20
C LEU A 65 -10.25 8.82 0.88
N GLY A 66 -10.17 8.17 2.04
CA GLY A 66 -9.30 8.58 3.14
C GLY A 66 -7.86 8.11 3.02
N ASP A 67 -7.13 8.26 4.12
CA ASP A 67 -5.74 7.82 4.23
C ASP A 67 -5.64 6.30 4.30
N VAL A 68 -4.81 5.74 3.45
CA VAL A 68 -4.54 4.30 3.38
C VAL A 68 -3.07 4.02 3.65
N GLY A 69 -2.78 2.86 4.23
CA GLY A 69 -1.41 2.38 4.35
C GLY A 69 -0.98 1.68 3.06
N LEU A 70 0.10 2.12 2.45
CA LEU A 70 0.73 1.45 1.31
C LEU A 70 1.87 0.58 1.79
N TYR A 71 1.86 -0.70 1.41
CA TYR A 71 2.84 -1.69 1.85
C TYR A 71 3.48 -2.39 0.66
N VAL A 72 4.72 -2.85 0.87
CA VAL A 72 5.48 -3.73 -0.04
C VAL A 72 6.07 -4.91 0.74
N PRO A 73 6.40 -6.02 0.10
CA PRO A 73 7.16 -7.09 0.75
C PRO A 73 8.47 -6.54 1.30
N GLU A 74 8.88 -6.95 2.51
CA GLU A 74 10.13 -6.46 3.13
C GLU A 74 11.34 -6.70 2.22
N VAL A 75 11.34 -7.81 1.49
CA VAL A 75 12.39 -8.17 0.52
C VAL A 75 12.51 -7.21 -0.67
N GLN A 76 11.46 -6.44 -0.99
CA GLN A 76 11.45 -5.45 -2.08
C GLN A 76 11.54 -4.01 -1.57
N LEU A 77 11.71 -3.78 -0.25
CA LEU A 77 11.69 -2.44 0.34
C LEU A 77 12.73 -1.50 -0.29
N ALA A 78 13.97 -1.96 -0.45
CA ALA A 78 15.04 -1.15 -1.03
C ALA A 78 14.77 -0.74 -2.48
N GLU A 79 14.20 -1.65 -3.27
CA GLU A 79 13.81 -1.37 -4.66
C GLU A 79 12.62 -0.41 -4.73
N ALA A 80 11.65 -0.56 -3.82
CA ALA A 80 10.51 0.33 -3.72
C ALA A 80 10.92 1.78 -3.43
N LEU A 81 11.81 1.98 -2.45
CA LEU A 81 12.33 3.30 -2.09
C LEU A 81 13.10 3.93 -3.25
N ALA A 82 13.98 3.16 -3.91
CA ALA A 82 14.72 3.61 -5.09
C ALA A 82 13.81 4.07 -6.24
N LEU A 83 12.70 3.36 -6.48
CA LEU A 83 11.71 3.73 -7.52
C LEU A 83 10.91 4.99 -7.17
N LEU A 84 10.69 5.25 -5.88
CA LEU A 84 9.94 6.42 -5.41
C LEU A 84 10.83 7.66 -5.19
N GLY A 85 12.15 7.47 -5.22
CA GLY A 85 13.12 8.54 -4.99
C GLY A 85 13.32 8.86 -3.51
N GLU A 86 13.08 7.89 -2.63
CA GLU A 86 13.26 7.97 -1.17
C GLU A 86 14.47 7.15 -0.68
#